data_AF-A0A160FV62-F1
#
_entry.id   AF-A0A160FV62-F1
#
_cell.length_a   1.000
_cell.length_b   1.000
_cell.length_c   1.000
_cell.angle_alpha   90.00
_cell.angle_beta   90.00
_cell.angle_gamma   90.00
#
_symmetry.space_group_name_H-M   'P 1'
#
loop_
_entity.id
_entity.type
_entity.pdbx_description
1 polymer ?
#
loop_
_entity_poly.entity_id
_entity_poly.type
_entity_poly.pdbx_seq_one_letter_code
_entity_poly.pdbx_strand_id
1 'polypeptide(L)'
;MVNHPPYSLVLTYTEDPQQLIMQAVDSARLAPLVGGIMEVPFFLDGDEFKFDDELARQLGVAVLNVIAAGRPGIKQCLALTQHPIDRSSDE
;
A
#
# COMPACT_ATOMS: atom_id res chain seq x y z
N MET A 1 7.66 -13.22 24.86
CA MET A 1 7.04 -12.74 23.60
C MET A 1 6.09 -11.62 23.97
N VAL A 2 6.26 -10.44 23.37
CA VAL A 2 5.32 -9.32 23.57
C VAL A 2 4.09 -9.61 22.72
N ASN A 3 2.91 -9.68 23.33
CA ASN A 3 1.65 -9.82 22.60
C ASN A 3 1.32 -8.47 21.98
N HIS A 4 1.56 -8.34 20.68
CA HIS A 4 1.17 -7.17 19.92
C HIS A 4 -0.30 -7.30 19.49
N PRO A 5 -1.15 -6.28 19.69
CA PRO A 5 -2.48 -6.26 19.10
C PRO A 5 -2.38 -6.20 17.57
N PRO A 6 -3.46 -6.53 16.83
CA PRO A 6 -3.49 -6.30 15.39
C PRO A 6 -3.17 -4.84 15.07
N TYR A 7 -2.22 -4.64 14.17
CA TYR A 7 -1.82 -3.32 13.70
C TYR A 7 -2.40 -3.02 12.33
N SER A 8 -2.79 -1.78 12.15
CA SER A 8 -2.96 -1.13 10.86
C SER A 8 -1.76 -0.24 10.60
N LEU A 9 -1.44 0.00 9.33
CA LEU A 9 -0.35 0.89 8.94
C LEU A 9 -0.91 2.22 8.46
N VAL A 10 -0.30 3.31 8.94
CA VAL A 10 -0.43 4.63 8.33
C VAL A 10 0.86 4.92 7.60
N LEU A 11 0.76 5.37 6.35
CA LEU A 11 1.92 5.80 5.57
C LEU A 11 1.78 7.28 5.24
N THR A 12 2.79 8.05 5.63
CA THR A 12 2.82 9.50 5.43
C THR A 12 4.03 9.86 4.58
N TYR A 13 3.82 10.66 3.55
CA TYR A 13 4.92 11.30 2.82
C TYR A 13 5.14 12.73 3.32
N THR A 14 6.39 13.12 3.56
CA THR A 14 6.82 14.49 3.89
C THR A 14 7.75 15.00 2.79
N GLU A 15 7.67 16.29 2.47
CA GLU A 15 8.55 16.93 1.45
C GLU A 15 9.82 17.50 2.07
N ASP A 16 9.78 17.91 3.35
CA ASP A 16 10.92 18.42 4.09
C ASP A 16 10.97 17.83 5.53
N PRO A 17 11.87 16.88 5.81
CA PRO A 17 12.70 16.17 4.84
C PRO A 17 11.86 15.27 3.92
N GLN A 18 12.37 15.01 2.71
CA GLN A 18 11.72 14.11 1.76
C GLN A 18 11.76 12.67 2.27
N GLN A 19 10.64 12.18 2.84
CA GLN A 19 10.60 10.88 3.52
C GLN A 19 9.23 10.20 3.41
N LEU A 20 9.25 8.87 3.49
CA LEU A 20 8.08 8.03 3.77
C LEU A 20 8.18 7.52 5.20
N ILE A 21 7.16 7.83 6.00
CA ILE A 21 7.06 7.43 7.39
C ILE A 21 5.96 6.38 7.49
N MET A 22 6.32 5.19 7.96
CA MET A 22 5.38 4.11 8.27
C MET A 22 5.15 4.06 9.77
N GLN A 23 3.90 4.17 10.19
CA GLN A 23 3.50 4.01 11.59
C GLN A 23 2.58 2.80 11.75
N ALA A 24 2.94 1.90 12.66
CA ALA A 24 2.04 0.85 13.14
C ALA A 24 1.11 1.43 14.21
N VAL A 25 -0.19 1.31 13.99
CA VAL A 25 -1.24 1.84 14.86
C VAL A 25 -2.16 0.69 15.23
N ASP A 26 -2.58 0.62 16.49
CA ASP A 26 -3.61 -0.34 16.92
C ASP A 26 -4.86 -0.20 16.03
N SER A 27 -5.26 -1.29 15.39
CA SER A 27 -6.38 -1.30 14.45
C SER A 27 -7.69 -0.81 15.10
N ALA A 28 -7.92 -1.10 16.38
CA ALA A 28 -9.11 -0.65 17.09
C ALA A 28 -9.15 0.89 17.24
N ARG A 29 -7.99 1.53 17.33
CA ARG A 29 -7.88 2.99 17.39
C ARG A 29 -8.07 3.65 16.04
N LEU A 30 -7.70 2.97 14.95
CA LEU A 30 -7.79 3.51 13.60
C LEU A 30 -9.18 3.30 12.96
N ALA A 31 -9.88 2.21 13.31
CA ALA A 31 -11.19 1.85 12.77
C ALA A 31 -12.23 3.00 12.69
N PRO A 32 -12.47 3.80 13.74
CA PRO A 32 -13.46 4.89 13.66
C PRO A 32 -13.02 6.03 12.73
N LEU A 33 -11.72 6.16 12.43
CA LEU A 33 -11.17 7.22 11.60
C LEU A 33 -11.23 6.89 10.10
N VAL A 34 -11.22 5.61 9.74
CA VAL A 34 -11.17 5.16 8.33
C VAL A 34 -12.57 4.95 7.71
N GLY A 35 -13.63 4.99 8.51
CA GLY A 35 -15.01 4.85 8.01
C GLY A 35 -15.37 5.95 7.01
N GLY A 36 -15.75 5.57 5.78
CA GLY A 36 -16.17 6.50 4.74
C GLY A 36 -15.03 7.23 4.02
N ILE A 37 -13.78 6.84 4.26
CA ILE A 37 -12.61 7.34 3.52
C ILE A 37 -12.41 6.52 2.24
N MET A 38 -11.70 7.07 1.26
CA MET A 38 -11.31 6.36 0.03
C MET A 38 -10.64 5.01 0.34
N GLU A 39 -11.19 3.95 -0.24
CA GLU A 39 -10.63 2.60 -0.18
C GLU A 39 -9.98 2.23 -1.52
N VAL A 40 -8.85 1.54 -1.45
CA VAL A 40 -8.20 0.91 -2.62
C VAL A 40 -8.10 -0.59 -2.30
N PRO A 41 -9.15 -1.38 -2.59
CA PRO A 41 -9.20 -2.78 -2.22
C PRO A 41 -8.28 -3.61 -3.11
N PHE A 42 -7.61 -4.58 -2.50
CA PHE A 42 -6.91 -5.67 -3.20
C PHE A 42 -7.69 -6.95 -2.93
N PHE A 43 -8.29 -7.52 -3.98
CA PHE A 43 -9.00 -8.79 -3.85
C PHE A 43 -7.99 -9.93 -3.79
N LEU A 44 -8.08 -10.72 -2.74
CA LEU A 44 -7.18 -11.83 -2.43
C LEU A 44 -7.93 -13.15 -2.71
N ASP A 45 -8.51 -13.28 -3.91
CA ASP A 45 -9.35 -14.43 -4.24
C ASP A 45 -8.52 -15.58 -4.81
N GLY A 46 -8.53 -16.71 -4.10
CA GLY A 46 -7.95 -17.99 -4.51
C GLY A 46 -7.78 -18.95 -3.33
N ASP A 47 -7.98 -20.26 -3.56
CA ASP A 47 -7.83 -21.31 -2.54
C ASP A 47 -6.38 -21.40 -1.97
N GLU A 48 -5.41 -20.76 -2.63
CA GLU A 48 -4.01 -20.61 -2.18
C GLU A 48 -3.54 -19.14 -2.14
N PHE A 49 -4.25 -18.26 -1.42
CA PHE A 49 -3.76 -16.90 -1.20
C PHE A 49 -2.36 -16.89 -0.53
N LYS A 50 -1.40 -16.20 -1.16
CA LYS A 50 -0.03 -16.01 -0.66
C LYS A 50 0.38 -14.55 -0.82
N PHE A 51 1.12 -14.02 0.16
CA PHE A 51 1.84 -12.76 0.00
C PHE A 51 3.11 -13.02 -0.82
N ASP A 52 2.98 -13.01 -2.14
CA ASP A 52 4.11 -13.17 -3.06
C ASP A 52 4.72 -11.82 -3.46
N ASP A 53 5.83 -11.89 -4.21
CA ASP A 53 6.54 -10.71 -4.68
C ASP A 53 5.68 -9.84 -5.60
N GLU A 54 4.73 -10.44 -6.33
CA GLU A 54 3.86 -9.71 -7.23
C GLU A 54 2.84 -8.87 -6.46
N LEU A 55 2.21 -9.43 -5.43
CA LEU A 55 1.34 -8.68 -4.53
C LEU A 55 2.11 -7.56 -3.81
N ALA A 56 3.32 -7.84 -3.33
CA ALA A 56 4.16 -6.84 -2.67
C ALA A 56 4.50 -5.67 -3.61
N ARG A 57 4.83 -5.97 -4.87
CA ARG A 57 5.09 -4.98 -5.91
C ARG A 57 3.86 -4.14 -6.21
N GLN A 58 2.71 -4.77 -6.44
CA GLN A 58 1.45 -4.07 -6.74
C GLN A 58 1.02 -3.17 -5.59
N LEU A 59 1.16 -3.63 -4.34
CA LEU A 59 0.88 -2.85 -3.14
C LEU A 59 1.74 -1.58 -3.10
N GLY A 60 3.05 -1.71 -3.32
CA GLY A 60 3.97 -0.57 -3.34
C GLY A 60 3.62 0.45 -4.44
N VAL A 61 3.29 -0.02 -5.64
CA VAL A 61 2.89 0.86 -6.76
C VAL A 61 1.60 1.61 -6.44
N ALA A 62 0.58 0.93 -5.91
CA ALA A 62 -0.68 1.57 -5.58
C ALA A 62 -0.53 2.63 -4.49
N VAL A 63 0.23 2.32 -3.43
CA VAL A 63 0.53 3.24 -2.33
C VAL A 63 1.15 4.53 -2.86
N LEU A 64 2.17 4.43 -3.71
CA LEU A 64 2.85 5.60 -4.28
C LEU A 64 1.96 6.39 -5.25
N ASN A 65 1.10 5.71 -6.02
CA ASN A 65 0.11 6.36 -6.88
C ASN A 65 -0.95 7.13 -6.07
N VAL A 66 -1.41 6.59 -4.94
CA VAL A 66 -2.34 7.27 -4.02
C VAL A 66 -1.68 8.52 -3.42
N ILE A 67 -0.43 8.42 -3.00
CA ILE A 67 0.34 9.58 -2.52
C ILE A 67 0.44 10.66 -3.61
N ALA A 68 0.77 10.27 -4.84
CA ALA A 68 0.88 11.19 -5.97
C ALA A 68 -0.46 11.77 -6.45
N ALA A 69 -1.59 11.09 -6.17
CA ALA A 69 -2.92 11.64 -6.40
C ALA A 69 -3.22 12.81 -5.45
N GLY A 70 -2.84 12.68 -4.17
CA GLY A 70 -2.96 13.77 -3.19
C GLY A 70 -1.90 14.87 -3.34
N ARG A 71 -0.75 14.56 -3.95
CA ARG A 71 0.37 15.51 -4.16
C ARG A 71 0.96 15.34 -5.57
N PRO A 72 0.40 16.05 -6.57
CA PRO A 72 0.79 15.86 -7.96
C PRO A 72 2.27 16.12 -8.27
N GLY A 73 2.96 16.93 -7.46
CA GLY A 73 4.40 17.20 -7.61
C GLY A 73 5.27 15.94 -7.53
N ILE A 74 4.82 14.93 -6.78
CA ILE A 74 5.53 13.65 -6.61
C ILE A 74 5.47 12.80 -7.87
N LYS A 75 4.52 13.04 -8.79
CA LYS A 75 4.41 12.26 -10.04
C LYS A 75 5.71 12.24 -10.82
N GLN A 76 6.51 13.31 -10.75
CA GLN A 76 7.80 13.43 -11.42
C GLN A 76 8.89 12.53 -10.78
N CYS A 77 8.69 12.13 -9.52
CA CYS A 77 9.57 11.23 -8.79
C CYS A 77 9.19 9.75 -8.96
N LEU A 78 8.03 9.46 -9.58
CA LEU A 78 7.59 8.08 -9.78
C LEU A 78 8.25 7.48 -11.02
N ALA A 79 9.21 6.58 -10.80
CA ALA A 79 9.79 5.72 -11.83
C ALA A 79 9.28 4.28 -11.65
N LEU A 80 7.96 4.10 -11.64
CA LEU A 80 7.30 2.83 -11.34
C LEU A 80 6.90 2.11 -12.63
N THR A 81 7.19 0.82 -12.72
CA THR A 81 6.66 -0.03 -13.79
C THR A 81 5.16 -0.22 -13.58
N GLN A 82 4.35 0.41 -14.43
CA GLN A 82 2.88 0.36 -14.33
C GLN A 82 2.23 -0.86 -15.02
N HIS A 83 3.03 -1.75 -15.61
CA HIS A 83 2.49 -2.89 -16.36
C HIS A 83 2.01 -4.01 -15.42
N PRO A 84 0.94 -4.74 -15.77
CA PRO A 84 0.75 -6.08 -15.25
C PRO A 84 1.93 -6.93 -15.73
N ILE A 85 2.60 -7.62 -14.81
CA ILE A 85 3.53 -8.67 -15.23
C ILE A 85 2.66 -9.78 -15.79
N ASP A 86 2.96 -10.16 -17.02
CA ASP A 86 2.23 -11.13 -17.84
C ASP A 86 1.81 -12.35 -17.01
N ARG A 87 0.50 -12.63 -16.94
CA ARG A 87 0.06 -13.97 -16.52
C ARG A 87 0.39 -14.88 -17.69
N SER A 88 1.24 -15.88 -17.44
CA SER A 88 1.61 -16.98 -18.33
C SER A 88 2.23 -16.59 -19.67
N SER A 89 3.56 -16.71 -19.76
CA SER A 89 4.07 -17.47 -20.91
C SER A 89 3.79 -18.94 -20.60
N ASP A 90 2.77 -19.48 -21.26
CA ASP A 90 2.57 -20.92 -21.39
C ASP A 90 3.83 -21.53 -22.02
N GLU A 91 4.43 -22.50 -21.35
CA GLU A 91 5.13 -23.64 -21.97
C GLU A 91 5.01 -24.88 -21.06
#